data_AF-A0A930RJ91-F1
#
_entry.id   AF-A0A930RJ91-F1
#
_cell.length_a   1.000
_cell.length_b   1.000
_cell.length_c   1.000
_cell.angle_alpha   90.00
_cell.angle_beta   90.00
_cell.angle_gamma   90.00
#
_symmetry.space_group_name_H-M   'P 1'
#
loop_
_entity.id
_entity.type
_entity.pdbx_description
1 polymer ?
#
loop_
_entity_poly.entity_id
_entity_poly.type
_entity_poly.pdbx_seq_one_letter_code
_entity_poly.pdbx_strand_id
1 'polypeptide(L)'
;MRKAVFILMAILFIVIDVYTLWLMAPDFLFPKRSIYVTNQDDYIVESVKDYFHIEYDVSKIVYQQGFPDGYYLDIYDSVGEKHEEFDDTFNVAESDKIQQYFLNLKPDTPKYLRLFMAELIIEFFAIAVVIIASIRKNRRKHLENCS
;
A
#
# COMPACT_ATOMS: atom_id res chain seq x y z
N MET A 1 -6.43 26.96 24.25
CA MET A 1 -6.73 26.92 22.81
C MET A 1 -8.18 27.30 22.60
N ARG A 2 -8.47 28.27 21.71
CA ARG A 2 -9.87 28.55 21.33
C ARG A 2 -10.41 27.27 20.69
N LYS A 3 -11.61 26.84 21.06
CA LYS A 3 -12.25 25.60 20.55
C LYS A 3 -12.15 25.47 19.02
N ALA A 4 -12.21 26.61 18.32
CA ALA A 4 -12.02 26.71 16.87
C ALA A 4 -10.69 26.14 16.34
N VAL A 5 -9.57 26.31 17.04
CA VAL A 5 -8.26 25.80 16.61
C VAL A 5 -8.23 24.28 16.68
N PHE A 6 -8.83 23.69 17.72
CA PHE A 6 -8.94 22.24 17.85
C PHE A 6 -9.85 21.65 16.78
N ILE A 7 -10.98 22.30 16.50
CA ILE A 7 -11.89 21.88 15.41
C ILE A 7 -11.18 21.95 14.06
N LEU A 8 -10.44 23.03 13.78
CA LEU A 8 -9.68 23.17 12.54
C LEU A 8 -8.62 22.07 12.40
N MET A 9 -7.87 21.79 13.47
CA MET A 9 -6.87 20.73 13.49
C MET A 9 -7.49 19.35 13.22
N ALA A 10 -8.64 19.04 13.86
CA ALA A 10 -9.34 17.79 13.63
C ALA A 10 -9.85 17.65 12.19
N ILE A 11 -10.32 18.74 11.58
CA ILE A 11 -10.71 18.75 10.16
C ILE A 11 -9.49 18.44 9.27
N LEU A 12 -8.33 19.05 9.56
CA LEU A 12 -7.11 18.80 8.79
C LEU A 12 -6.66 17.33 8.87
N PHE A 13 -6.70 16.73 10.06
CA PHE A 13 -6.43 15.30 10.27
C PHE A 13 -7.36 14.42 9.42
N ILE A 14 -8.67 14.65 9.50
CA ILE A 14 -9.64 13.90 8.68
C ILE A 14 -9.36 14.05 7.17
N VAL A 15 -9.04 15.26 6.71
CA VAL A 15 -8.74 15.50 5.28
C VAL A 15 -7.49 14.73 4.84
N ILE A 16 -6.45 14.70 5.67
CA ILE A 16 -5.21 13.97 5.39
C ILE A 16 -5.48 12.46 5.37
N ASP A 17 -6.15 11.93 6.40
CA ASP A 17 -6.51 10.51 6.49
C ASP A 17 -7.30 10.04 5.28
N VAL A 18 -8.33 10.80 4.87
CA VAL A 18 -9.16 10.46 3.71
C VAL A 18 -8.33 10.45 2.43
N TYR A 19 -7.41 11.39 2.28
CA TYR A 19 -6.51 11.45 1.13
C TYR A 19 -5.55 10.27 1.10
N THR A 20 -4.91 9.95 2.22
CA THR A 20 -3.98 8.81 2.30
C THR A 20 -4.71 7.49 2.12
N LEU A 21 -5.92 7.34 2.67
CA LEU A 21 -6.76 6.17 2.45
C LEU A 21 -7.14 6.01 0.97
N TRP A 22 -7.46 7.12 0.29
CA TRP A 22 -7.73 7.11 -1.16
C TRP A 22 -6.51 6.65 -1.97
N LEU A 23 -5.30 7.11 -1.60
CA LEU A 23 -4.05 6.65 -2.23
C LEU A 23 -3.76 5.15 -1.98
N MET A 24 -4.22 4.60 -0.85
CA MET A 24 -4.08 3.19 -0.52
C MET A 24 -5.15 2.29 -1.12
N ALA A 25 -6.31 2.85 -1.46
CA ALA A 25 -7.47 2.06 -1.91
C ALA A 25 -7.16 1.11 -3.09
N PRO A 26 -6.39 1.51 -4.13
CA PRO A 26 -6.05 0.59 -5.22
C PRO A 26 -5.25 -0.63 -4.75
N ASP A 27 -4.29 -0.44 -3.85
CA ASP A 27 -3.45 -1.53 -3.31
C ASP A 27 -4.27 -2.47 -2.40
N PHE A 28 -5.37 -2.01 -1.81
CA PHE A 28 -6.29 -2.85 -1.04
C PHE A 28 -7.29 -3.62 -1.92
N LEU A 29 -7.83 -2.97 -2.95
CA LEU A 29 -8.81 -3.58 -3.85
C LEU A 29 -8.15 -4.54 -4.83
N PHE A 30 -6.93 -4.22 -5.28
CA PHE A 30 -6.17 -4.97 -6.26
C PHE A 30 -4.74 -5.17 -5.75
N PRO A 31 -4.57 -6.02 -4.72
CA PRO A 31 -3.28 -6.21 -4.08
C PRO A 31 -2.24 -6.72 -5.08
N LYS A 32 -1.12 -6.01 -5.11
CA LYS A 32 0.04 -6.37 -5.92
C LYS A 32 0.85 -7.45 -5.21
N ARG A 33 1.52 -8.28 -6.00
CA ARG A 33 2.42 -9.32 -5.50
C ARG A 33 3.68 -9.29 -6.33
N SER A 34 4.84 -9.22 -5.71
CA SER A 34 6.09 -9.09 -6.45
C SER A 34 7.13 -10.13 -6.07
N ILE A 35 7.99 -10.43 -7.04
CA ILE A 35 9.23 -11.17 -6.84
C ILE A 35 10.39 -10.35 -7.40
N TYR A 36 11.52 -10.41 -6.72
CA TYR A 36 12.80 -9.97 -7.26
C TYR A 36 13.51 -11.18 -7.85
N VAL A 37 13.94 -11.07 -9.09
CA VAL A 37 14.57 -12.16 -9.81
C VAL A 37 16.07 -12.10 -9.56
N THR A 38 16.57 -13.13 -8.86
CA THR A 38 18.02 -13.31 -8.63
C THR A 38 18.64 -14.34 -9.54
N ASN A 39 17.82 -15.19 -10.17
CA ASN A 39 18.23 -16.26 -11.07
C ASN A 39 17.29 -16.28 -12.29
N GLN A 40 17.85 -16.13 -13.50
CA GLN A 40 17.05 -16.13 -14.74
C GLN A 40 16.49 -17.53 -15.07
N ASP A 41 17.09 -18.59 -14.52
CA ASP A 41 16.67 -19.98 -14.73
C ASP A 41 15.60 -20.43 -13.70
N ASP A 42 15.07 -19.51 -12.90
CA ASP A 42 13.97 -19.84 -11.99
C ASP A 42 12.71 -20.16 -12.79
N TYR A 43 12.07 -21.29 -12.47
CA TYR A 43 10.90 -21.81 -13.19
C TYR A 43 9.83 -20.76 -13.52
N ILE A 44 9.49 -19.87 -12.58
CA ILE A 44 8.48 -18.84 -12.83
C ILE A 44 8.95 -17.80 -13.86
N VAL A 45 10.24 -17.48 -13.87
CA VAL A 45 10.84 -16.52 -14.80
C VAL A 45 10.85 -17.13 -16.19
N GLU A 46 11.27 -18.39 -16.32
CA GLU A 46 11.22 -19.13 -17.58
C GLU A 46 9.78 -19.22 -18.12
N SER A 47 8.80 -19.63 -17.30
CA SER A 47 7.38 -19.67 -17.71
C SER A 47 6.85 -18.30 -18.18
N VAL A 48 7.18 -17.21 -17.47
CA VAL A 48 6.76 -15.86 -17.87
C VAL A 48 7.43 -15.44 -19.17
N LYS A 49 8.74 -15.70 -19.32
CA LYS A 49 9.49 -15.34 -20.53
C LYS A 49 8.99 -16.12 -21.75
N ASP A 50 8.74 -17.41 -21.60
CA ASP A 50 8.25 -18.26 -22.68
C ASP A 50 6.83 -17.85 -23.10
N TYR A 51 5.95 -17.61 -22.13
CA TYR A 51 4.55 -17.29 -22.38
C TYR A 51 4.37 -15.92 -23.05
N PHE A 52 5.09 -14.88 -22.59
CA PHE A 52 5.02 -13.53 -23.15
C PHE A 52 6.09 -13.24 -24.21
N HIS A 53 6.89 -14.25 -24.61
CA HIS A 53 7.96 -14.13 -25.60
C HIS A 53 8.99 -13.03 -25.27
N ILE A 54 9.47 -13.04 -24.03
CA ILE A 54 10.42 -12.05 -23.51
C ILE A 54 11.85 -12.56 -23.67
N GLU A 55 12.67 -11.81 -24.41
CA GLU A 55 14.06 -12.18 -24.70
C GLU A 55 15.09 -11.56 -23.74
N TYR A 56 14.70 -10.54 -22.95
CA TYR A 56 15.61 -9.83 -22.04
C TYR A 56 15.68 -10.45 -20.64
N ASP A 57 16.67 -10.01 -19.85
CA ASP A 57 16.84 -10.41 -18.46
C ASP A 57 15.89 -9.62 -17.55
N VAL A 58 15.20 -10.34 -16.67
CA VAL A 58 14.18 -9.78 -15.77
C VAL A 58 14.79 -9.53 -14.39
N SER A 59 14.60 -8.35 -13.81
CA SER A 59 15.03 -8.02 -12.45
C SER A 59 13.90 -8.13 -11.43
N LYS A 60 12.66 -7.90 -11.86
CA LYS A 60 11.47 -7.91 -10.99
C LYS A 60 10.21 -8.18 -11.79
N ILE A 61 9.28 -8.92 -11.20
CA ILE A 61 7.93 -9.10 -11.75
C ILE A 61 6.93 -8.66 -10.68
N VAL A 62 5.95 -7.84 -11.08
CA VAL A 62 4.84 -7.41 -10.22
C VAL A 62 3.54 -7.87 -10.85
N TYR A 63 2.86 -8.76 -10.15
CA TYR A 63 1.54 -9.26 -10.50
C TYR A 63 0.45 -8.39 -9.90
N GLN A 64 -0.61 -8.16 -10.67
CA GLN A 64 -1.86 -7.58 -10.21
C GLN A 64 -3.05 -8.32 -10.83
N GLN A 65 -4.04 -8.68 -10.00
CA GLN A 65 -5.28 -9.29 -10.49
C GLN A 65 -6.08 -8.27 -11.33
N GLY A 66 -6.48 -8.67 -12.53
CA GLY A 66 -7.38 -7.90 -13.38
C GLY A 66 -8.83 -8.02 -12.93
N PHE A 67 -9.67 -7.04 -13.31
CA PHE A 67 -11.12 -7.05 -13.09
C PHE A 67 -11.84 -6.64 -14.39
N PRO A 68 -12.88 -7.38 -14.84
CA PRO A 68 -13.48 -8.54 -14.17
C PRO A 68 -12.60 -9.80 -14.20
N ASP A 69 -11.73 -9.94 -15.20
CA ASP A 69 -10.95 -11.15 -15.45
C ASP A 69 -9.49 -10.84 -15.81
N GLY A 70 -8.66 -11.89 -15.89
CA GLY A 70 -7.25 -11.80 -16.28
C GLY A 70 -6.29 -11.31 -15.18
N TYR A 71 -5.05 -11.03 -15.56
CA TYR A 71 -4.04 -10.41 -14.70
C TYR A 71 -3.06 -9.56 -15.51
N TYR A 72 -2.43 -8.63 -14.80
CA TYR A 72 -1.37 -7.77 -15.31
C TYR A 72 -0.04 -8.17 -14.69
N LEU A 73 1.01 -8.15 -15.50
CA LEU A 73 2.39 -8.23 -15.04
C LEU A 73 3.13 -6.94 -15.42
N ASP A 74 3.64 -6.22 -14.42
CA ASP A 74 4.70 -5.25 -14.65
C ASP A 74 6.04 -5.99 -14.54
N ILE A 75 6.75 -6.13 -15.65
CA ILE A 75 8.02 -6.83 -15.76
C ILE A 75 9.12 -5.78 -15.89
N TYR A 76 10.08 -5.81 -14.99
CA TYR A 76 11.22 -4.88 -14.98
C TYR A 76 12.43 -5.60 -15.54
N ASP A 77 13.12 -4.99 -16.50
CA ASP A 77 14.36 -5.53 -17.03
C ASP A 77 15.55 -5.29 -16.08
N SER A 78 16.74 -5.73 -16.48
CA SER A 78 17.98 -5.56 -15.70
C SER A 78 18.40 -4.10 -15.46
N VAL A 79 17.97 -3.15 -16.31
CA VAL A 79 18.26 -1.71 -16.14
C VAL A 79 17.14 -0.96 -15.41
N GLY A 80 16.04 -1.63 -15.11
CA GLY A 80 14.89 -1.11 -14.39
C GLY A 80 13.81 -0.49 -15.27
N GLU A 81 13.86 -0.69 -16.59
CA GLU A 81 12.77 -0.31 -17.48
C GLU A 81 11.56 -1.22 -17.26
N LYS A 82 10.38 -0.63 -17.30
CA LYS A 82 9.10 -1.29 -17.02
C LYS A 82 8.43 -1.68 -18.35
N HIS A 83 8.06 -2.94 -18.46
CA HIS A 83 7.23 -3.50 -19.53
C HIS A 83 5.93 -4.03 -18.93
N GLU A 84 4.80 -3.71 -19.55
CA GLU A 84 3.47 -4.09 -19.08
C GLU A 84 2.91 -5.20 -19.97
N GLU A 85 2.58 -6.33 -19.37
CA GLU A 85 1.91 -7.45 -20.02
C GLU A 85 0.55 -7.70 -19.39
N PHE A 86 -0.41 -8.11 -20.21
CA PHE A 86 -1.77 -8.44 -19.78
C PHE A 86 -2.19 -9.76 -20.41
N ASP A 87 -2.79 -10.62 -19.60
CA ASP A 87 -3.43 -11.84 -20.08
C ASP A 87 -4.83 -12.00 -19.50
N ASP A 88 -5.78 -12.26 -20.38
CA ASP A 88 -7.17 -12.60 -20.09
C ASP A 88 -7.58 -13.96 -20.66
N THR A 89 -6.62 -14.76 -21.13
CA THR A 89 -6.93 -16.07 -21.68
C THR A 89 -7.30 -17.07 -20.58
N PHE A 90 -8.49 -17.66 -20.71
CA PHE A 90 -8.99 -18.64 -19.74
C PHE A 90 -8.57 -20.06 -20.11
N ASN A 91 -8.18 -20.86 -19.10
CA ASN A 91 -7.83 -22.28 -19.23
C ASN A 91 -6.60 -22.54 -20.12
N VAL A 92 -5.72 -21.55 -20.26
CA VAL A 92 -4.40 -21.77 -20.87
C VAL A 92 -3.48 -22.24 -19.76
N ALA A 93 -3.09 -23.51 -19.82
CA ALA A 93 -2.39 -24.19 -18.73
C ALA A 93 -1.13 -23.45 -18.23
N GLU A 94 -0.41 -22.78 -19.13
CA GLU A 94 0.79 -22.03 -18.75
C GLU A 94 0.46 -20.70 -18.05
N SER A 95 -0.55 -19.98 -18.54
CA SER A 95 -1.06 -18.78 -17.88
C SER A 95 -1.64 -19.09 -16.49
N ASP A 96 -2.41 -20.18 -16.37
CA ASP A 96 -2.98 -20.62 -15.09
C ASP A 96 -1.89 -20.90 -14.04
N LYS A 97 -0.76 -21.49 -14.45
CA LYS A 97 0.39 -21.73 -13.55
C LYS A 97 1.03 -20.43 -13.08
N ILE A 98 1.24 -19.47 -13.98
CA ILE A 98 1.79 -18.15 -13.64
C ILE A 98 0.86 -17.46 -12.65
N GLN A 99 -0.44 -17.41 -12.96
CA GLN A 99 -1.44 -16.79 -12.10
C GLN A 99 -1.47 -17.44 -10.71
N GLN A 100 -1.53 -18.77 -10.65
CA GLN A 100 -1.54 -19.51 -9.37
C GLN A 100 -0.28 -19.28 -8.56
N TYR A 101 0.89 -19.25 -9.20
CA TYR A 101 2.16 -18.96 -8.52
C TYR A 101 2.07 -17.63 -7.78
N PHE A 102 1.67 -16.55 -8.48
CA PHE A 102 1.55 -15.24 -7.85
C PHE A 102 0.45 -15.21 -6.81
N LEU A 103 -0.73 -15.78 -7.05
CA LEU A 103 -1.83 -15.80 -6.08
C LEU A 103 -1.44 -16.44 -4.72
N ASN A 104 -0.50 -17.40 -4.74
CA ASN A 104 0.04 -18.06 -3.55
C ASN A 104 1.07 -17.21 -2.77
N LEU A 105 1.58 -16.13 -3.36
CA LEU A 105 2.46 -15.19 -2.67
C LEU A 105 1.67 -14.29 -1.72
N LYS A 106 2.35 -13.83 -0.68
CA LYS A 106 1.82 -12.79 0.19
C LYS A 106 1.71 -11.48 -0.61
N PRO A 107 0.61 -10.71 -0.41
CA PRO A 107 0.49 -9.39 -1.02
C PRO A 107 1.63 -8.48 -0.56
N ASP A 108 2.09 -7.65 -1.49
CA ASP A 108 3.03 -6.58 -1.20
C ASP A 108 2.41 -5.61 -0.18
N THR A 109 3.26 -5.02 0.65
CA THR A 109 2.78 -3.98 1.56
C THR A 109 2.40 -2.75 0.74
N PRO A 110 1.17 -2.20 0.91
CA PRO A 110 0.75 -1.00 0.19
C PRO A 110 1.75 0.14 0.37
N LYS A 111 2.04 0.86 -0.71
CA LYS A 111 3.10 1.88 -0.72
C LYS A 111 2.89 2.94 0.36
N TYR A 112 1.63 3.35 0.56
CA TYR A 112 1.25 4.40 1.50
C TYR A 112 0.85 3.90 2.89
N LEU A 113 0.92 2.58 3.16
CA LEU A 113 0.59 2.04 4.49
C LEU A 113 1.46 2.65 5.59
N ARG A 114 2.77 2.77 5.33
CA ARG A 114 3.69 3.36 6.30
C ARG A 114 3.38 4.84 6.57
N LEU A 115 2.96 5.57 5.53
CA LEU A 115 2.57 6.97 5.66
C LEU A 115 1.32 7.08 6.54
N PHE A 116 0.29 6.29 6.24
CA PHE A 116 -0.95 6.25 7.01
C PHE A 116 -0.70 5.89 8.49
N MET A 117 0.15 4.89 8.76
CA MET A 117 0.50 4.53 10.13
C MET A 117 1.22 5.67 10.87
N ALA A 118 2.11 6.40 10.20
CA ALA A 118 2.80 7.54 10.79
C ALA A 118 1.83 8.70 11.08
N GLU A 119 0.90 8.98 10.16
CA GLU A 119 -0.17 9.97 10.33
C GLU A 119 -0.97 9.66 11.59
N LEU A 120 -1.54 8.45 11.70
CA LEU A 120 -2.31 8.03 12.87
C LEU A 120 -1.51 8.18 14.18
N ILE A 121 -0.24 7.78 14.20
CA ILE A 121 0.62 7.93 15.39
C ILE A 121 0.71 9.40 15.81
N ILE A 122 1.02 10.30 14.87
CA ILE A 122 1.15 11.75 15.15
C ILE A 122 -0.17 12.32 15.66
N GLU A 123 -1.29 11.93 15.07
CA GLU A 123 -2.62 12.37 15.48
C GLU A 123 -2.96 11.92 16.90
N PHE A 124 -2.71 10.64 17.22
CA PHE A 124 -2.88 10.12 18.58
C PHE A 124 -2.04 10.91 19.59
N PHE A 125 -0.78 11.23 19.26
CA PHE A 125 0.07 12.04 20.11
C PHE A 125 -0.49 13.45 20.31
N ALA A 126 -0.93 14.13 19.24
CA ALA A 126 -1.51 15.46 19.31
C ALA A 126 -2.76 15.48 20.20
N ILE A 127 -3.66 14.52 20.03
CA ILE A 127 -4.88 14.38 20.84
C ILE A 127 -4.53 14.13 22.31
N ALA A 128 -3.59 13.21 22.59
CA ALA A 128 -3.16 12.91 23.96
C ALA A 128 -2.60 14.15 24.67
N VAL A 129 -1.76 14.94 23.98
CA VAL A 129 -1.20 16.19 24.53
C VAL A 129 -2.31 17.20 24.84
N VAL A 130 -3.29 17.36 23.95
CA VAL A 130 -4.45 18.26 24.17
C VAL A 130 -5.24 17.83 25.41
N ILE A 131 -5.53 16.54 25.55
CA ILE A 131 -6.26 15.99 26.70
C ILE A 131 -5.49 16.25 28.00
N ILE A 132 -4.20 15.91 28.04
CA ILE A 132 -3.34 16.11 29.21
C ILE A 132 -3.29 17.59 29.61
N ALA A 133 -3.12 18.49 28.63
CA ALA A 133 -3.10 19.93 28.87
C ALA A 133 -4.45 20.45 29.42
N SER A 134 -5.57 19.92 28.91
CA SER A 134 -6.91 20.24 29.39
C SER A 134 -7.12 19.81 30.84
N ILE A 135 -6.72 18.56 31.18
CA ILE A 135 -6.78 18.03 32.55
C ILE A 135 -5.94 18.89 33.50
N ARG A 136 -4.70 19.23 33.13
CA ARG A 136 -3.82 20.09 33.93
C ARG A 136 -4.43 21.48 34.17
N LYS A 137 -5.05 22.07 33.14
CA LYS A 137 -5.71 23.38 33.25
C LYS A 137 -6.92 23.33 34.20
N ASN A 138 -7.73 22.29 34.12
CA ASN A 138 -8.89 22.13 35.01
C ASN A 138 -8.47 21.90 36.47
N ARG A 139 -7.41 21.12 36.72
CA ARG A 139 -6.86 20.95 38.08
C ARG A 139 -6.39 22.27 38.69
N ARG A 140 -5.67 23.11 37.93
CA ARG A 140 -5.22 24.43 38.41
C ARG A 140 -6.40 25.33 38.81
N LYS A 141 -7.43 25.41 37.96
CA LYS A 141 -8.65 26.18 38.26
C LYS A 141 -9.36 25.71 39.53
N HIS A 142 -9.42 24.40 39.76
CA HIS A 142 -10.04 23.86 40.97
C HIS A 142 -9.23 24.24 42.23
N LEU A 143 -7.90 24.22 42.17
CA LEU A 143 -7.06 24.64 43.29
C LEU A 143 -7.17 26.14 43.57
N GLU A 144 -7.25 26.97 42.54
CA GLU A 144 -7.47 28.42 42.67
C GLU A 144 -8.84 28.75 43.29
N ASN A 145 -9.89 27.98 42.98
CA ASN A 145 -11.25 28.20 43.51
C ASN A 145 -11.45 27.68 44.95
N CYS A 146 -10.55 26.84 45.46
CA CYS A 146 -10.60 26.30 46.83
C CYS A 146 -9.66 27.01 47.81
N SER A 147 -8.89 27.98 47.33
CA SER A 147 -7.99 28.82 48.14
C SER A 147 -8.60 30.18 48.44
#